data_AF-A0A6A4WBY8-F1
#
_entry.id   AF-A0A6A4WBY8-F1
#
_cell.length_a   1.000
_cell.length_b   1.000
_cell.length_c   1.000
_cell.angle_alpha   90.00
_cell.angle_beta   90.00
_cell.angle_gamma   90.00
#
_symmetry.space_group_name_H-M   'P 1'
#
loop_
_entity.id
_entity.type
_entity.pdbx_description
1 polymer ?
#
loop_
_entity_poly.entity_id
_entity_poly.type
_entity_poly.pdbx_seq_one_letter_code
_entity_poly.pdbx_strand_id
1 'polypeptide(L)'
;MSEDTVNSNGPRMTTTFYGINLRLAEGLQRPDGVPLYCTSIQEVQAVMKANKTARFKSFSSQAEAEAFSRLAADPGEGAAPLAAPSPSAAAAATGAGGEKPSPYKNPSRPDFQEFRKLVESGDERGVVAAVARNPRYLISSGDTPALLREGPRHNSLHLAALRGRDAVSRTLLELVGDPRLFQRLYPDDAPEVAADRSEYMLDLYLNMPTKGTFETPLHLAAKQGHLETVRALVQHPACKRDLTNKFGETPEQASATRSD
;
A
#
# COMPACT_ATOMS: atom_id res chain seq x y z
N MET A 1 57.11 -16.20 -13.52
CA MET A 1 56.76 -16.19 -14.95
C MET A 1 55.73 -17.27 -15.16
N SER A 2 54.46 -17.02 -15.42
CA SER A 2 53.74 -15.78 -15.67
C SER A 2 52.26 -16.04 -15.39
N GLU A 3 51.56 -14.95 -15.13
CA GLU A 3 50.11 -14.82 -15.01
C GLU A 3 49.36 -15.45 -16.19
N ASP A 4 48.12 -15.92 -15.97
CA ASP A 4 47.01 -15.35 -16.74
C ASP A 4 45.67 -15.54 -16.03
N THR A 5 45.09 -14.39 -15.71
CA THR A 5 43.76 -14.19 -15.14
C THR A 5 42.78 -14.06 -16.31
N VAL A 6 41.76 -14.90 -16.40
CA VAL A 6 40.61 -14.63 -17.29
C VAL A 6 39.38 -14.34 -16.45
N ASN A 7 39.15 -13.04 -16.28
CA ASN A 7 37.91 -12.45 -15.84
C ASN A 7 36.90 -12.54 -16.99
N SER A 8 35.72 -13.14 -16.79
CA SER A 8 34.62 -13.09 -17.75
C SER A 8 33.34 -12.66 -17.04
N ASN A 9 33.15 -11.35 -17.03
CA ASN A 9 31.98 -10.63 -16.55
C ASN A 9 30.91 -10.63 -17.66
N GLY A 10 30.06 -11.65 -17.69
CA GLY A 10 28.81 -11.64 -18.46
C GLY A 10 27.65 -11.18 -17.57
N PRO A 11 26.57 -10.58 -18.12
CA PRO A 11 25.41 -10.19 -17.31
C PRO A 11 24.83 -11.45 -16.68
N ARG A 12 24.87 -11.54 -15.34
CA ARG A 12 24.12 -12.58 -14.61
C ARG A 12 22.64 -12.31 -14.85
N MET A 13 22.07 -12.93 -15.86
CA MET A 13 20.63 -13.05 -15.98
C MET A 13 20.16 -13.83 -14.76
N THR A 14 19.62 -13.13 -13.77
CA THR A 14 18.96 -13.75 -12.62
C THR A 14 17.67 -14.39 -13.13
N THR A 15 17.76 -15.62 -13.60
CA THR A 15 16.59 -16.40 -14.01
C THR A 15 15.68 -16.57 -12.79
N THR A 16 14.46 -16.05 -12.88
CA THR A 16 13.46 -16.16 -11.82
C THR A 16 12.59 -17.37 -12.11
N PHE A 17 12.45 -18.26 -11.12
CA PHE A 17 11.64 -19.48 -11.21
C PHE A 17 10.37 -19.31 -10.39
N TYR A 18 9.21 -19.62 -10.95
CA TYR A 18 7.92 -19.52 -10.28
C TYR A 18 7.42 -20.91 -9.93
N GLY A 19 7.44 -21.28 -8.65
CA GLY A 19 6.85 -22.54 -8.17
C GLY A 19 5.33 -22.45 -8.13
N ILE A 20 4.63 -23.50 -8.55
CA ILE A 20 3.17 -23.58 -8.63
C ILE A 20 2.64 -24.69 -7.72
N ASN A 21 2.07 -24.28 -6.60
CA ASN A 21 1.40 -25.17 -5.64
C ASN A 21 -0.09 -25.28 -5.99
N LEU A 22 -0.57 -26.50 -6.25
CA LEU A 22 -1.99 -26.77 -6.39
C LEU A 22 -2.52 -27.23 -5.04
N ARG A 23 -3.50 -26.51 -4.48
CA ARG A 23 -4.24 -27.03 -3.33
C ARG A 23 -5.13 -28.17 -3.78
N LEU A 24 -4.55 -29.36 -3.85
CA LEU A 24 -5.24 -30.62 -4.10
C LEU A 24 -5.84 -31.10 -2.77
N ALA A 25 -7.07 -31.62 -2.80
CA ALA A 25 -7.65 -32.27 -1.64
C ALA A 25 -6.85 -33.55 -1.31
N GLU A 26 -6.87 -33.97 -0.05
CA GLU A 26 -6.15 -35.17 0.39
C GLU A 26 -6.50 -36.37 -0.49
N GLY A 27 -5.47 -37.03 -1.04
CA GLY A 27 -5.61 -38.18 -1.93
C GLY A 27 -5.66 -37.87 -3.44
N LEU A 28 -5.74 -36.61 -3.86
CA LEU A 28 -5.64 -36.25 -5.29
C LEU A 28 -4.18 -36.02 -5.71
N GLN A 29 -3.74 -36.78 -6.71
CA GLN A 29 -2.47 -36.56 -7.38
C GLN A 29 -2.55 -35.32 -8.28
N ARG A 30 -1.39 -34.67 -8.46
CA ARG A 30 -1.25 -33.53 -9.34
C ARG A 30 -1.59 -33.95 -10.78
N PRO A 31 -2.42 -33.19 -11.52
CA PRO A 31 -2.71 -33.52 -12.91
C PRO A 31 -1.44 -33.53 -13.76
N ASP A 32 -1.26 -34.55 -14.61
CA ASP A 32 -0.06 -34.82 -15.43
C ASP A 32 0.30 -33.74 -16.47
N GLY A 33 -0.41 -32.60 -16.50
CA GLY A 33 -0.18 -31.48 -17.41
C GLY A 33 0.23 -30.17 -16.73
N VAL A 34 0.39 -30.13 -15.40
CA VAL A 34 0.75 -28.89 -14.69
C VAL A 34 2.26 -28.85 -14.38
N PRO A 35 3.02 -27.84 -14.86
CA PRO A 35 4.46 -27.75 -14.63
C PRO A 35 4.78 -27.45 -13.15
N LEU A 36 5.82 -28.07 -12.60
CA LEU A 36 6.27 -27.83 -11.20
C LEU A 36 6.80 -26.41 -11.01
N TYR A 37 7.40 -25.82 -12.02
CA TYR A 37 7.79 -24.43 -12.00
C TYR A 37 7.67 -23.86 -13.41
N CYS A 38 7.53 -22.55 -13.49
CA CYS A 38 7.59 -21.78 -14.73
C CYS A 38 8.77 -20.81 -14.66
N THR A 39 9.34 -20.44 -15.80
CA THR A 39 10.37 -19.39 -15.87
C THR A 39 9.81 -18.07 -16.40
N SER A 40 8.58 -18.10 -16.93
CA SER A 40 7.84 -16.95 -17.40
C SER A 40 6.55 -16.73 -16.61
N ILE A 41 6.27 -15.47 -16.29
CA ILE A 41 5.02 -15.08 -15.61
C ILE A 41 3.78 -15.33 -16.49
N GLN A 42 3.93 -15.39 -17.81
CA GLN A 42 2.83 -15.69 -18.74
C GLN A 42 2.36 -17.15 -18.60
N GLU A 43 3.29 -18.08 -18.37
CA GLU A 43 2.97 -19.50 -18.13
C GLU A 43 2.26 -19.67 -16.78
N VAL A 44 2.71 -18.95 -15.75
CA VAL A 44 2.05 -18.93 -14.43
C VAL A 44 0.59 -18.49 -14.57
N GLN A 45 0.33 -17.43 -15.34
CA GLN A 45 -1.03 -16.94 -15.57
C GLN A 45 -1.90 -17.94 -16.33
N ALA A 46 -1.34 -18.67 -17.31
CA ALA A 46 -2.06 -19.73 -18.01
C ALA A 46 -2.45 -20.87 -17.05
N VAL A 47 -1.55 -21.27 -16.16
CA VAL A 47 -1.80 -22.32 -15.17
C VAL A 47 -2.83 -21.88 -14.12
N MET A 48 -2.78 -20.63 -13.66
CA MET A 48 -3.79 -20.06 -12.74
C MET A 48 -5.18 -19.98 -13.38
N LYS A 49 -5.26 -19.73 -14.69
CA LYS A 49 -6.53 -19.69 -15.43
C LYS A 49 -7.15 -21.08 -15.57
N ALA A 50 -6.32 -22.10 -15.76
CA ALA A 50 -6.74 -23.50 -15.80
C ALA A 50 -7.06 -24.06 -14.40
N ASN A 51 -6.39 -23.58 -13.36
CA ASN A 51 -6.52 -24.09 -11.98
C ASN A 51 -6.76 -22.95 -10.99
N LYS A 52 -8.04 -22.68 -10.68
CA LYS A 52 -8.45 -21.57 -9.80
C LYS A 52 -7.93 -21.69 -8.35
N THR A 53 -7.48 -22.87 -7.93
CA THR A 53 -6.92 -23.14 -6.59
C THR A 53 -5.39 -23.09 -6.56
N ALA A 54 -4.73 -22.79 -7.68
CA ALA A 54 -3.29 -22.70 -7.79
C ALA A 54 -2.74 -21.45 -7.10
N ARG A 55 -1.66 -21.60 -6.34
CA ARG A 55 -0.86 -20.52 -5.77
C ARG A 55 0.55 -20.59 -6.35
N PHE A 56 1.19 -19.44 -6.54
CA PHE A 56 2.56 -19.38 -7.03
C PHE A 56 3.46 -18.50 -6.17
N LYS A 57 4.76 -18.75 -6.22
CA LYS A 57 5.80 -17.94 -5.57
C LYS A 57 7.05 -17.92 -6.45
N SER A 58 7.73 -16.78 -6.51
CA SER A 58 9.00 -16.63 -7.25
C SER A 58 10.20 -16.99 -6.38
N PHE A 59 11.18 -17.65 -6.98
CA PHE A 59 12.41 -18.15 -6.37
C PHE A 59 13.60 -17.85 -7.29
N SER A 60 14.78 -17.71 -6.72
CA SER A 60 16.05 -17.59 -7.45
C SER A 60 16.66 -18.95 -7.82
N SER A 61 16.06 -20.06 -7.36
CA SER A 61 16.52 -21.42 -7.58
C SER A 61 15.39 -22.32 -8.05
N GLN A 62 15.66 -23.15 -9.08
CA GLN A 62 14.72 -24.14 -9.60
C GLN A 62 14.31 -25.16 -8.52
N ALA A 63 15.27 -25.65 -7.73
CA ALA A 63 15.02 -26.68 -6.72
C ALA A 63 14.02 -26.22 -5.66
N GLU A 64 14.09 -24.95 -5.27
CA GLU A 64 13.17 -24.33 -4.30
C GLU A 64 11.76 -24.14 -4.89
N ALA A 65 11.69 -23.74 -6.17
CA ALA A 65 10.43 -23.60 -6.88
C ALA A 65 9.69 -24.95 -7.01
N GLU A 66 10.42 -26.03 -7.29
CA GLU A 66 9.83 -27.36 -7.36
C GLU A 66 9.40 -27.91 -5.99
N ALA A 67 10.19 -27.64 -4.94
CA ALA A 67 9.83 -28.04 -3.58
C ALA A 67 8.53 -27.36 -3.13
N PHE A 68 8.38 -26.07 -3.44
CA PHE A 68 7.14 -25.31 -3.18
C PHE A 68 5.90 -25.95 -3.83
N SER A 69 6.08 -26.52 -5.02
CA SER A 69 4.99 -27.14 -5.79
C SER A 69 4.58 -28.52 -5.30
N ARG A 70 5.46 -29.20 -4.54
CA ARG A 70 5.23 -30.53 -3.96
C ARG A 70 4.70 -30.51 -2.52
N LEU A 71 4.68 -29.34 -1.88
CA LEU A 71 4.13 -29.18 -0.53
C LEU A 71 2.63 -29.47 -0.51
N ALA A 72 2.21 -30.44 0.31
CA ALA A 72 0.80 -30.71 0.58
C ALA A 72 0.17 -29.51 1.31
N ALA A 73 -1.07 -29.17 0.96
CA ALA A 73 -1.78 -28.07 1.59
C ALA A 73 -2.18 -28.50 3.02
N ASP A 74 -1.46 -28.00 4.02
CA ASP A 74 -1.77 -28.24 5.43
C ASP A 74 -3.16 -27.67 5.80
N PRO A 75 -4.05 -28.45 6.46
CA PRO A 75 -5.33 -27.96 6.93
C PRO A 75 -5.15 -27.17 8.23
N GLY A 76 -4.78 -25.90 8.10
CA GLY A 76 -4.95 -24.91 9.16
C GLY A 76 -3.65 -24.42 9.76
N GLU A 77 -3.00 -23.48 9.08
CA GLU A 77 -2.16 -22.49 9.73
C GLU A 77 -2.30 -21.13 9.03
N GLY A 78 -2.90 -20.19 9.78
CA GLY A 78 -2.63 -18.77 9.67
C GLY A 78 -1.63 -18.37 10.76
N ALA A 79 -0.68 -17.50 10.39
CA ALA A 79 0.28 -16.71 11.21
C ALA A 79 1.36 -17.49 12.01
N ALA A 80 2.64 -17.59 11.57
CA ALA A 80 3.78 -16.62 11.61
C ALA A 80 4.58 -16.60 12.97
N PRO A 81 5.77 -15.94 13.15
CA PRO A 81 7.07 -15.89 12.42
C PRO A 81 8.34 -15.87 13.35
N LEU A 82 9.55 -16.32 12.93
CA LEU A 82 10.87 -15.94 13.50
C LEU A 82 11.95 -16.14 12.40
N ALA A 83 12.67 -15.14 11.87
CA ALA A 83 13.58 -14.23 12.54
C ALA A 83 13.51 -12.75 12.03
N ALA A 84 12.95 -11.90 12.91
CA ALA A 84 13.34 -10.55 13.40
C ALA A 84 14.13 -9.52 12.54
N PRO A 85 14.07 -8.21 12.89
CA PRO A 85 12.86 -7.42 13.20
C PRO A 85 12.90 -5.99 12.58
N SER A 86 11.74 -5.44 12.22
CA SER A 86 11.34 -4.03 12.46
C SER A 86 9.99 -3.71 11.79
N PRO A 87 9.18 -2.83 12.38
CA PRO A 87 7.80 -3.16 12.72
C PRO A 87 6.83 -2.56 11.72
N SER A 88 5.97 -3.32 11.06
CA SER A 88 4.81 -2.74 10.36
C SER A 88 3.65 -3.71 10.44
N ALA A 89 3.00 -3.74 11.59
CA ALA A 89 1.76 -4.47 11.80
C ALA A 89 0.68 -3.48 12.28
N ALA A 90 -0.04 -2.92 11.32
CA ALA A 90 -1.40 -2.41 11.51
C ALA A 90 -2.03 -2.28 10.12
N ALA A 91 -2.46 -3.40 9.54
CA ALA A 91 -3.48 -3.47 8.50
C ALA A 91 -3.79 -4.95 8.22
N ALA A 92 -4.51 -5.57 9.15
CA ALA A 92 -5.19 -6.84 8.93
C ALA A 92 -6.67 -6.62 9.23
N ALA A 93 -7.39 -6.13 8.22
CA ALA A 93 -8.82 -6.32 8.06
C ALA A 93 -9.17 -5.91 6.61
N THR A 94 -9.46 -6.90 5.78
CA THR A 94 -10.65 -6.97 4.89
C THR A 94 -10.46 -8.08 3.85
N GLY A 95 -11.31 -9.12 3.98
CA GLY A 95 -12.23 -9.58 2.94
C GLY A 95 -11.68 -9.92 1.56
N ALA A 96 -11.85 -11.19 1.20
CA ALA A 96 -11.91 -11.64 -0.19
C ALA A 96 -12.94 -10.83 -1.00
N GLY A 97 -12.50 -10.24 -2.12
CA GLY A 97 -13.38 -9.63 -3.11
C GLY A 97 -12.54 -8.96 -4.19
N GLY A 98 -12.55 -9.52 -5.41
CA GLY A 98 -12.00 -8.81 -6.57
C GLY A 98 -12.72 -7.48 -6.74
N GLU A 99 -11.96 -6.40 -6.94
CA GLU A 99 -12.48 -5.04 -7.14
C GLU A 99 -13.57 -5.06 -8.22
N LYS A 100 -14.79 -4.62 -7.86
CA LYS A 100 -15.84 -4.34 -8.85
C LYS A 100 -15.34 -3.19 -9.74
N PRO A 101 -15.63 -3.19 -11.06
CA PRO A 101 -15.06 -2.22 -11.97
C PRO A 101 -15.51 -0.79 -11.63
N SER A 102 -14.61 0.02 -11.05
CA SER A 102 -14.83 1.45 -10.86
C SER A 102 -14.86 2.17 -12.21
N PRO A 103 -15.75 3.16 -12.42
CA PRO A 103 -15.82 3.93 -13.66
C PRO A 103 -14.60 4.84 -13.88
N TYR A 104 -13.78 5.05 -12.85
CA TYR A 104 -12.61 5.92 -12.91
C TYR A 104 -11.34 5.13 -13.23
N LYS A 105 -10.54 5.63 -14.16
CA LYS A 105 -9.20 5.08 -14.43
C LYS A 105 -8.20 5.58 -13.38
N ASN A 106 -7.18 4.77 -13.08
CA ASN A 106 -6.08 5.22 -12.23
C ASN A 106 -5.33 6.38 -12.90
N PRO A 107 -5.06 7.49 -12.18
CA PRO A 107 -4.29 8.61 -12.71
C PRO A 107 -2.89 8.16 -13.15
N SER A 108 -2.38 8.79 -14.20
CA SER A 108 -1.04 8.53 -14.69
C SER A 108 0.04 9.15 -13.79
N ARG A 109 1.31 8.78 -13.98
CA ARG A 109 2.42 9.38 -13.22
C ARG A 109 2.47 10.91 -13.34
N PRO A 110 2.35 11.53 -14.55
CA PRO A 110 2.24 12.98 -14.68
C PRO A 110 1.06 13.59 -13.91
N ASP A 111 -0.10 12.93 -13.93
CA ASP A 111 -1.28 13.41 -13.22
C ASP A 111 -1.04 13.46 -11.70
N PHE A 112 -0.40 12.43 -11.14
CA PHE A 112 -0.02 12.42 -9.73
C PHE A 112 1.03 13.48 -9.39
N GLN A 113 1.94 13.79 -10.32
CA GLN A 113 2.90 14.88 -10.14
C GLN A 113 2.21 16.23 -10.12
N GLU A 114 1.21 16.46 -10.98
CA GLU A 114 0.40 17.67 -10.98
C GLU A 114 -0.42 17.79 -9.70
N PHE A 115 -1.16 16.74 -9.33
CA PHE A 115 -1.95 16.73 -8.10
C PHE A 115 -1.09 16.96 -6.85
N ARG A 116 0.10 16.37 -6.81
CA ARG A 116 1.08 16.62 -5.75
C ARG A 116 1.50 18.09 -5.68
N LYS A 117 1.70 18.76 -6.81
CA LYS A 117 2.05 20.19 -6.81
C LYS A 117 0.92 21.03 -6.20
N LEU A 118 -0.34 20.71 -6.49
CA LEU A 118 -1.50 21.39 -5.91
C LEU A 118 -1.54 21.24 -4.38
N VAL A 119 -1.30 20.02 -3.88
CA VAL A 119 -1.21 19.76 -2.44
C VAL A 119 -0.02 20.49 -1.80
N GLU A 120 1.15 20.49 -2.45
CA GLU A 120 2.36 21.14 -1.93
C GLU A 120 2.28 22.68 -1.98
N SER A 121 1.62 23.26 -2.99
CA SER A 121 1.41 24.70 -3.11
C SER A 121 0.33 25.23 -2.18
N GLY A 122 -0.59 24.36 -1.72
CA GLY A 122 -1.72 24.76 -0.90
C GLY A 122 -2.95 25.19 -1.72
N ASP A 123 -3.04 24.79 -2.99
CA ASP A 123 -4.17 25.11 -3.86
C ASP A 123 -5.39 24.22 -3.55
N GLU A 124 -6.19 24.65 -2.59
CA GLU A 124 -7.41 23.97 -2.16
C GLU A 124 -8.39 23.76 -3.32
N ARG A 125 -8.62 24.80 -4.14
CA ARG A 125 -9.57 24.75 -5.25
C ARG A 125 -9.13 23.76 -6.31
N GLY A 126 -7.84 23.75 -6.63
CA GLY A 126 -7.24 22.78 -7.53
C GLY A 126 -7.39 21.35 -7.02
N VAL A 127 -7.15 21.11 -5.72
CA VAL A 127 -7.32 19.79 -5.10
C VAL A 127 -8.77 19.32 -5.22
N VAL A 128 -9.74 20.15 -4.84
CA VAL A 128 -11.18 19.82 -4.93
C VAL A 128 -11.57 19.52 -6.37
N ALA A 129 -11.15 20.35 -7.33
CA ALA A 129 -11.47 20.15 -8.75
C ALA A 129 -10.87 18.86 -9.31
N ALA A 130 -9.63 18.52 -8.94
CA ALA A 130 -8.98 17.29 -9.38
C ALA A 130 -9.70 16.04 -8.83
N VAL A 131 -10.05 16.03 -7.54
CA VAL A 131 -10.77 14.92 -6.89
C VAL A 131 -12.21 14.82 -7.42
N ALA A 132 -12.86 15.95 -7.66
CA ALA A 132 -14.17 15.99 -8.30
C ALA A 132 -14.15 15.37 -9.70
N ARG A 133 -13.07 15.55 -10.47
CA ARG A 133 -12.89 14.89 -11.76
C ARG A 133 -12.57 13.40 -11.63
N ASN A 134 -11.70 13.05 -10.68
CA ASN A 134 -11.30 11.66 -10.45
C ASN A 134 -11.00 11.40 -8.97
N PRO A 135 -11.87 10.68 -8.25
CA PRO A 135 -11.63 10.29 -6.85
C PRO A 135 -10.36 9.47 -6.62
N ARG A 136 -9.80 8.84 -7.67
CA ARG A 136 -8.59 8.01 -7.57
C ARG A 136 -7.30 8.78 -7.30
N TYR A 137 -7.35 10.11 -7.27
CA TYR A 137 -6.25 10.91 -6.72
C TYR A 137 -6.11 10.75 -5.20
N LEU A 138 -7.18 10.37 -4.49
CA LEU A 138 -7.16 10.13 -3.05
C LEU A 138 -7.22 8.65 -2.69
N ILE A 139 -7.90 7.84 -3.50
CA ILE A 139 -8.19 6.44 -3.20
C ILE A 139 -7.60 5.56 -4.30
N SER A 140 -6.71 4.65 -3.94
CA SER A 140 -6.19 3.67 -4.90
C SER A 140 -7.21 2.56 -5.16
N SER A 141 -6.96 1.76 -6.20
CA SER A 141 -7.77 0.57 -6.54
C SER A 141 -7.85 -0.50 -5.44
N GLY A 142 -7.01 -0.41 -4.40
CA GLY A 142 -7.00 -1.35 -3.28
C GLY A 142 -7.74 -0.86 -2.05
N ASP A 143 -8.66 0.11 -2.16
CA ASP A 143 -9.32 0.77 -1.01
C ASP A 143 -8.30 1.25 0.05
N THR A 144 -7.19 1.82 -0.43
CA THR A 144 -6.16 2.42 0.42
C THR A 144 -5.78 3.81 -0.07
N PRO A 145 -5.23 4.70 0.79
CA PRO A 145 -4.81 6.04 0.39
C PRO A 145 -3.87 6.01 -0.82
N ALA A 146 -4.18 6.81 -1.84
CA ALA A 146 -3.32 6.99 -2.99
C ALA A 146 -1.99 7.62 -2.58
N LEU A 147 -0.89 7.06 -3.08
CA LEU A 147 0.45 7.49 -2.73
C LEU A 147 0.95 8.54 -3.73
N LEU A 148 1.27 9.74 -3.23
CA LEU A 148 1.86 10.83 -4.02
C LEU A 148 3.39 10.79 -4.03
N ARG A 149 4.00 10.07 -3.08
CA ARG A 149 5.43 9.71 -3.12
C ARG A 149 5.61 8.25 -2.77
N GLU A 150 6.17 7.48 -3.70
CA GLU A 150 6.34 6.02 -3.55
C GLU A 150 7.39 5.65 -2.47
N GLY A 151 8.52 6.37 -2.41
CA GLY A 151 9.62 6.06 -1.48
C GLY A 151 9.19 6.01 -0.01
N PRO A 152 8.85 7.15 0.62
CA PRO A 152 8.35 7.19 1.99
C PRO A 152 6.87 6.78 2.12
N ARG A 153 6.22 6.41 1.01
CA ARG A 153 4.78 6.12 0.93
C ARG A 153 3.90 7.24 1.50
N HIS A 154 4.15 8.49 1.07
CA HIS A 154 3.31 9.61 1.47
C HIS A 154 1.99 9.59 0.70
N ASN A 155 0.87 9.53 1.41
CA ASN A 155 -0.43 9.96 0.88
C ASN A 155 -0.48 11.51 0.79
N SER A 156 -1.60 12.05 0.33
CA SER A 156 -1.77 13.51 0.21
C SER A 156 -1.75 14.24 1.56
N LEU A 157 -2.32 13.67 2.63
CA LEU A 157 -2.33 14.30 3.95
C LEU A 157 -0.95 14.34 4.61
N HIS A 158 -0.11 13.32 4.43
CA HIS A 158 1.29 13.37 4.84
C HIS A 158 2.02 14.56 4.19
N LEU A 159 1.77 14.82 2.91
CA LEU A 159 2.39 15.95 2.20
C LEU A 159 1.86 17.30 2.67
N ALA A 160 0.54 17.40 2.85
CA ALA A 160 -0.08 18.61 3.37
C ALA A 160 0.46 18.93 4.78
N ALA A 161 0.53 17.92 5.65
CA ALA A 161 1.09 18.01 6.99
C ALA A 161 2.57 18.41 6.99
N LEU A 162 3.39 17.78 6.14
CA LEU A 162 4.82 18.10 6.01
C LEU A 162 5.06 19.54 5.54
N ARG A 163 4.15 20.11 4.74
CA ARG A 163 4.24 21.46 4.17
C ARG A 163 3.45 22.52 4.93
N GLY A 164 2.74 22.15 6.00
CA GLY A 164 1.95 23.08 6.80
C GLY A 164 0.73 23.63 6.04
N ARG A 165 0.12 22.82 5.17
CA ARG A 165 -1.08 23.23 4.41
C ARG A 165 -2.32 22.84 5.20
N ASP A 166 -2.67 23.65 6.20
CA ASP A 166 -3.80 23.39 7.09
C ASP A 166 -5.15 23.41 6.35
N ALA A 167 -5.38 24.39 5.47
CA ALA A 167 -6.59 24.47 4.65
C ALA A 167 -6.77 23.19 3.80
N VAL A 168 -5.74 22.83 3.00
CA VAL A 168 -5.74 21.59 2.22
C VAL A 168 -5.91 20.36 3.10
N SER A 169 -5.32 20.34 4.30
CA SER A 169 -5.48 19.21 5.23
C SER A 169 -6.94 19.02 5.64
N ARG A 170 -7.64 20.11 5.99
CA ARG A 170 -9.08 20.07 6.32
C ARG A 170 -9.89 19.59 5.12
N THR A 171 -9.65 20.16 3.95
CA THR A 171 -10.34 19.78 2.71
C THR A 171 -10.11 18.30 2.36
N LEU A 172 -8.90 17.77 2.51
CA LEU A 172 -8.62 16.36 2.27
C LEU A 172 -9.40 15.46 3.24
N LEU A 173 -9.48 15.82 4.52
CA LEU A 173 -10.26 15.09 5.52
C LEU A 173 -11.76 15.15 5.22
N GLU A 174 -12.28 16.31 4.84
CA GLU A 174 -13.68 16.48 4.43
C GLU A 174 -14.02 15.64 3.19
N LEU A 175 -13.16 15.64 2.17
CA LEU A 175 -13.37 14.85 0.95
C LEU A 175 -13.35 13.35 1.22
N VAL A 176 -12.39 12.88 2.02
CA VAL A 176 -12.24 11.46 2.36
C VAL A 176 -13.34 11.00 3.32
N GLY A 177 -13.77 11.87 4.24
CA GLY A 177 -14.85 11.59 5.18
C GLY A 177 -16.26 11.69 4.59
N ASP A 178 -16.42 12.18 3.35
CA ASP A 178 -17.71 12.21 2.67
C ASP A 178 -18.04 10.85 2.02
N PRO A 179 -19.07 10.12 2.47
CA PRO A 179 -19.48 8.84 1.88
C PRO A 179 -19.84 8.96 0.39
N ARG A 180 -20.24 10.14 -0.08
CA ARG A 180 -20.57 10.38 -1.49
C ARG A 180 -19.36 10.16 -2.41
N LEU A 181 -18.14 10.35 -1.91
CA LEU A 181 -16.93 10.05 -2.69
C LEU A 181 -16.86 8.55 -3.04
N PHE A 182 -17.21 7.69 -2.09
CA PHE A 182 -17.21 6.23 -2.27
C PHE A 182 -18.39 5.75 -3.09
N GLN A 183 -19.57 6.36 -2.93
CA GLN A 183 -20.73 6.08 -3.81
C GLN A 183 -20.41 6.39 -5.27
N ARG A 184 -19.60 7.43 -5.54
CA ARG A 184 -19.16 7.73 -6.90
C ARG A 184 -18.17 6.68 -7.42
N LEU A 185 -17.23 6.23 -6.60
CA LEU A 185 -16.24 5.20 -6.96
C LEU A 185 -16.90 3.83 -7.19
N TYR A 186 -17.93 3.52 -6.40
CA TYR A 186 -18.64 2.25 -6.36
C TYR A 186 -20.15 2.49 -6.30
N PRO A 187 -20.79 2.81 -7.44
CA PRO A 187 -22.22 3.15 -7.49
C PRO A 187 -23.16 2.03 -7.07
N ASP A 188 -22.72 0.78 -7.17
CA ASP A 188 -23.52 -0.41 -6.86
C ASP A 188 -23.52 -0.76 -5.36
N ASP A 189 -22.69 -0.10 -4.55
CA ASP A 189 -22.58 -0.40 -3.13
C ASP A 189 -23.65 0.35 -2.32
N ALA A 190 -24.15 -0.31 -1.28
CA ALA A 190 -25.14 0.26 -0.38
C ALA A 190 -24.57 1.50 0.33
N PRO A 191 -25.41 2.50 0.68
CA PRO A 191 -24.94 3.74 1.30
C PRO A 191 -24.23 3.51 2.64
N GLU A 192 -24.60 2.47 3.38
CA GLU A 192 -23.95 2.07 4.64
C GLU A 192 -22.51 1.59 4.39
N VAL A 193 -22.28 0.79 3.34
CA VAL A 193 -20.94 0.32 2.96
C VAL A 193 -20.05 1.49 2.53
N ALA A 194 -20.61 2.46 1.84
CA ALA A 194 -19.88 3.68 1.47
C ALA A 194 -19.49 4.51 2.71
N ALA A 195 -20.37 4.57 3.72
CA ALA A 195 -20.07 5.23 5.00
C ALA A 195 -18.95 4.50 5.75
N ASP A 196 -19.04 3.18 5.89
CA ASP A 196 -18.00 2.36 6.54
C ASP A 196 -16.63 2.53 5.87
N ARG A 197 -16.60 2.55 4.52
CA ARG A 197 -15.38 2.80 3.77
C ARG A 197 -14.83 4.22 3.98
N SER A 198 -15.70 5.22 4.08
CA SER A 198 -15.28 6.60 4.34
C SER A 198 -14.64 6.73 5.72
N GLU A 199 -15.22 6.12 6.75
CA GLU A 199 -14.66 6.12 8.11
C GLU A 199 -13.32 5.39 8.15
N TYR A 200 -13.23 4.22 7.52
CA TYR A 200 -11.99 3.46 7.44
C TYR A 200 -10.90 4.23 6.69
N MET A 201 -11.23 4.84 5.55
CA MET A 201 -10.26 5.64 4.79
C MET A 201 -9.79 6.86 5.59
N LEU A 202 -10.68 7.48 6.36
CA LEU A 202 -10.35 8.62 7.22
C LEU A 202 -9.37 8.23 8.34
N ASP A 203 -9.56 7.06 8.98
CA ASP A 203 -8.59 6.50 9.92
C ASP A 203 -7.22 6.27 9.25
N LEU A 204 -7.19 5.67 8.06
CA LEU A 204 -5.95 5.48 7.31
C LEU A 204 -5.28 6.80 6.97
N TYR A 205 -6.05 7.81 6.56
CA TYR A 205 -5.50 9.12 6.25
C TYR A 205 -4.84 9.76 7.47
N LEU A 206 -5.50 9.73 8.63
CA LEU A 206 -5.04 10.36 9.87
C LEU A 206 -3.90 9.59 10.56
N ASN A 207 -3.91 8.27 10.49
CA ASN A 207 -3.13 7.41 11.39
C ASN A 207 -2.16 6.46 10.69
N MET A 208 -2.23 6.31 9.35
CA MET A 208 -1.27 5.48 8.64
C MET A 208 0.14 6.06 8.76
N PRO A 209 1.14 5.28 9.20
CA PRO A 209 2.51 5.77 9.29
C PRO A 209 3.23 5.75 7.94
N THR A 210 4.18 6.65 7.76
CA THR A 210 5.12 6.63 6.63
C THR A 210 6.02 5.38 6.65
N LYS A 211 6.49 4.99 5.48
CA LYS A 211 7.46 3.89 5.37
C LYS A 211 8.83 4.35 5.89
N GLY A 212 9.33 3.66 6.90
CA GLY A 212 10.72 3.73 7.35
C GLY A 212 11.01 4.77 8.44
N THR A 213 10.17 5.79 8.65
CA THR A 213 10.22 6.62 9.89
C THR A 213 9.06 6.35 10.83
N PHE A 214 8.00 5.69 10.34
CA PHE A 214 6.78 5.43 11.09
C PHE A 214 6.09 6.70 11.59
N GLU A 215 6.29 7.81 10.89
CA GLU A 215 5.68 9.09 11.25
C GLU A 215 4.26 9.14 10.66
N THR A 216 3.27 9.47 11.47
CA THR A 216 1.92 9.81 10.98
C THR A 216 1.89 11.24 10.45
N PRO A 217 0.82 11.70 9.76
CA PRO A 217 0.69 13.12 9.40
C PRO A 217 0.82 14.05 10.62
N LEU A 218 0.33 13.64 11.78
CA LEU A 218 0.47 14.43 13.01
C LEU A 218 1.94 14.56 13.46
N HIS A 219 2.74 13.48 13.36
CA HIS A 219 4.18 13.56 13.61
C HIS A 219 4.86 14.55 12.66
N LEU A 220 4.54 14.48 11.37
CA LEU A 220 5.15 15.37 10.37
C LEU A 220 4.79 16.83 10.63
N ALA A 221 3.53 17.14 10.94
CA ALA A 221 3.09 18.50 11.24
C ALA A 221 3.74 19.03 12.53
N ALA A 222 3.76 18.21 13.60
CA ALA A 222 4.32 18.60 14.89
C ALA A 222 5.83 18.81 14.82
N LYS A 223 6.56 17.88 14.19
CA LYS A 223 8.00 17.99 13.95
C LYS A 223 8.37 19.25 13.18
N GLN A 224 7.57 19.64 12.19
CA GLN A 224 7.84 20.86 11.41
C GLN A 224 7.34 22.15 12.07
N GLY A 225 6.69 22.09 13.24
CA GLY A 225 6.16 23.26 13.93
C GLY A 225 4.92 23.87 13.27
N HIS A 226 4.19 23.12 12.43
CA HIS A 226 3.03 23.61 11.71
C HIS A 226 1.77 23.61 12.59
N LEU A 227 1.70 24.55 13.53
CA LEU A 227 0.68 24.59 14.59
C LEU A 227 -0.76 24.52 14.06
N GLU A 228 -1.10 25.28 13.01
CA GLU A 228 -2.46 25.28 12.46
C GLU A 228 -2.82 23.94 11.80
N THR A 229 -1.83 23.26 11.23
CA THR A 229 -2.04 21.90 10.68
C THR A 229 -2.18 20.88 11.81
N VAL A 230 -1.37 20.97 12.87
CA VAL A 230 -1.54 20.16 14.09
C VAL A 230 -2.94 20.34 14.68
N ARG A 231 -3.41 21.58 14.79
CA ARG A 231 -4.76 21.89 15.28
C ARG A 231 -5.84 21.27 14.39
N ALA A 232 -5.73 21.41 13.07
CA ALA A 232 -6.68 20.83 12.12
C ALA A 232 -6.76 19.29 12.25
N LEU A 233 -5.62 18.61 12.44
CA LEU A 233 -5.58 17.15 12.60
C LEU A 233 -6.16 16.70 13.94
N VAL A 234 -5.75 17.32 15.05
CA VAL A 234 -6.14 16.93 16.42
C VAL A 234 -7.61 17.21 16.72
N GLN A 235 -8.23 18.17 16.03
CA GLN A 235 -9.67 18.41 16.12
C GLN A 235 -10.51 17.25 15.59
N HIS A 236 -9.92 16.36 14.77
CA HIS A 236 -10.62 15.22 14.22
C HIS A 236 -10.69 14.07 15.24
N PRO A 237 -11.88 13.53 15.59
CA PRO A 237 -12.03 12.49 16.62
C PRO A 237 -11.23 11.21 16.36
N ALA A 238 -11.11 10.83 15.08
CA ALA A 238 -10.34 9.66 14.67
C ALA A 238 -8.81 9.85 14.73
N CYS A 239 -8.30 11.05 15.03
CA CYS A 239 -6.85 11.29 15.07
C CYS A 239 -6.23 10.71 16.35
N LYS A 240 -5.32 9.74 16.19
CA LYS A 240 -4.59 9.13 17.30
C LYS A 240 -3.33 9.92 17.62
N ARG A 241 -3.23 10.40 18.85
CA ARG A 241 -2.17 11.32 19.34
C ARG A 241 -1.04 10.61 20.05
N ASP A 242 -1.25 9.34 20.38
CA ASP A 242 -0.41 8.47 21.20
C ASP A 242 0.42 7.48 20.37
N LEU A 243 0.21 7.43 19.06
CA LEU A 243 1.01 6.61 18.15
C LEU A 243 2.48 7.04 18.22
N THR A 244 3.38 6.07 18.23
CA THR A 244 4.82 6.32 18.28
C THR A 244 5.49 6.04 16.94
N ASN A 245 6.50 6.85 16.62
CA ASN A 245 7.33 6.66 15.44
C ASN A 245 8.42 5.58 15.67
N LYS A 246 9.34 5.42 14.72
CA LYS A 246 10.42 4.41 14.84
C LYS A 246 11.37 4.60 16.01
N PHE A 247 11.42 5.81 16.55
CA PHE A 247 12.26 6.20 17.66
C PHE A 247 11.52 6.06 19.00
N GLY A 248 10.26 5.59 18.98
CA GLY A 248 9.43 5.49 20.16
C GLY A 248 8.83 6.83 20.61
N GLU A 249 8.91 7.86 19.77
CA GLU A 249 8.43 9.21 20.10
C GLU A 249 6.98 9.40 19.66
N THR A 250 6.15 10.02 20.49
CA THR A 250 4.84 10.55 20.09
C THR A 250 4.99 11.80 19.21
N PRO A 251 3.94 12.27 18.52
CA PRO A 251 4.00 13.50 17.74
C PRO A 251 4.43 14.72 18.56
N GLU A 252 3.97 14.80 19.82
CA GLU A 252 4.35 15.88 20.73
C GLU A 252 5.84 15.84 21.05
N GLN A 253 6.39 14.67 21.36
CA GLN A 253 7.82 14.49 21.63
C GLN A 253 8.68 14.78 20.39
N ALA A 254 8.23 14.37 19.21
CA ALA A 254 8.92 14.60 17.94
C ALA A 254 9.05 16.11 17.60
N SER A 255 8.18 16.97 18.13
CA SER A 255 8.28 18.44 17.94
C SER A 255 9.54 19.05 18.54
N ALA A 256 10.09 18.45 19.60
CA ALA A 256 11.28 18.95 20.28
C ALA A 256 12.58 18.72 19.50
N THR A 257 12.58 17.77 18.55
CA THR A 257 13.79 17.31 17.83
C THR A 257 14.33 18.28 16.77
N ARG A 258 13.64 19.39 16.50
CA ARG A 258 14.04 20.41 15.49
C ARG A 258 14.34 21.78 16.11
N SER A 259 14.55 21.84 17.42
CA SER A 259 14.95 23.05 18.12
C SER A 259 16.46 23.29 17.97
N ASP A 260 16.92 23.60 16.75
CA ASP A 260 18.26 24.15 16.43
C ASP A 260 18.19 25.02 15.16
#